data_AF-A0A502FVU6-F1
#
_entry.id   AF-A0A502FVU6-F1
#
_cell.length_a   1.000
_cell.length_b   1.000
_cell.length_c   1.000
_cell.angle_alpha   90.00
_cell.angle_beta   90.00
_cell.angle_gamma   90.00
#
_symmetry.space_group_name_H-M   'P 1'
#
loop_
_entity.id
_entity.type
_entity.pdbx_description
1 polymer ?
#
loop_
_entity_poly.entity_id
_entity_poly.type
_entity_poly.pdbx_seq_one_letter_code
_entity_poly.pdbx_strand_id
1 'polypeptide(L)' 'MHPSIETEATAPAPLASAVTPPIVAVFHSDAQAQAAVEAAGAEMIRNPSPGVVFLRPEPGLAARLYAAGAGVVVS' A
#
# COMPACT_ATOMS: atom_id res chain seq x y z
N MET A 1 7.91 -22.79 51.60
CA MET A 1 7.05 -22.04 50.67
C MET A 1 7.97 -21.31 49.70
N HIS A 2 8.19 -21.86 48.50
CA HIS A 2 8.94 -21.18 47.44
C HIS A 2 7.93 -20.77 46.37
N PRO A 3 7.81 -19.48 46.02
CA PRO A 3 6.98 -19.09 44.89
C PRO A 3 7.68 -19.54 43.60
N SER A 4 7.06 -20.46 42.88
CA SER A 4 7.43 -20.80 41.50
C SER A 4 7.17 -19.59 40.62
N ILE A 5 8.24 -19.01 40.08
CA ILE A 5 8.13 -18.07 38.97
C ILE A 5 7.78 -18.87 37.72
N GLU A 6 6.49 -19.02 37.44
CA GLU A 6 6.04 -19.40 36.10
C GLU A 6 6.41 -18.24 35.17
N THR A 7 7.48 -18.42 34.41
CA THR A 7 7.78 -17.62 33.24
C THR A 7 6.60 -17.73 32.29
N GLU A 8 5.72 -16.73 32.34
CA GLU A 8 4.76 -16.47 31.28
C GLU A 8 5.59 -16.24 30.02
N ALA A 9 5.79 -17.32 29.24
CA ALA A 9 6.28 -17.23 27.89
C ALA A 9 5.24 -16.42 27.13
N THR A 10 5.45 -15.10 27.09
CA THR A 10 4.73 -14.20 26.20
C THR A 10 4.90 -14.77 24.80
N ALA A 11 3.87 -15.47 24.34
CA ALA A 11 3.82 -15.92 22.96
C ALA A 11 3.97 -14.65 22.12
N PRO A 12 4.92 -14.58 21.17
CA PRO A 12 5.02 -13.41 20.32
C PRO A 12 3.65 -13.22 19.69
N ALA A 13 3.08 -12.01 19.86
CA ALA A 13 1.82 -11.63 19.25
C ALA A 13 1.82 -12.14 17.80
N PRO A 14 0.75 -12.80 17.33
CA PRO A 14 0.72 -13.36 15.98
C PRO A 14 1.18 -12.25 15.05
N LEU A 15 2.31 -12.49 14.37
CA LEU A 15 2.87 -11.58 13.38
C LEU A 15 1.67 -11.11 12.55
N ALA A 16 1.26 -9.86 12.71
CA ALA A 16 0.16 -9.29 11.96
C ALA A 16 0.41 -9.70 10.51
N SER A 17 -0.46 -10.56 9.96
CA SER A 17 -0.29 -11.17 8.63
C SER A 17 0.29 -10.10 7.73
N ALA A 18 1.51 -10.28 7.21
CA ALA A 18 2.27 -9.22 6.58
C ALA A 18 1.43 -8.51 5.51
N VAL A 19 0.74 -7.44 5.90
CA VAL A 19 -0.13 -6.69 5.01
C VAL A 19 0.80 -5.78 4.26
N THR A 20 1.08 -6.10 3.01
CA THR A 20 1.82 -5.18 2.16
C THR A 20 1.01 -3.88 2.06
N PRO A 21 1.58 -2.74 2.49
CA PRO A 21 0.87 -1.47 2.42
C PRO A 21 0.48 -1.15 0.97
N PRO A 22 -0.69 -0.51 0.77
CA PRO A 22 -1.11 -0.11 -0.56
C PRO A 22 -0.20 0.98 -1.12
N ILE A 23 -0.05 1.00 -2.44
CA ILE A 23 0.62 2.11 -3.11
C ILE A 23 -0.36 3.25 -3.27
N VAL A 24 0.02 4.45 -2.84
CA VAL A 24 -0.76 5.68 -3.02
C VAL A 24 -0.10 6.52 -4.10
N ALA A 25 -0.83 6.86 -5.15
CA ALA A 25 -0.35 7.75 -6.21
C ALA A 25 -1.23 9.00 -6.31
N VAL A 26 -0.58 10.14 -6.52
CA VAL A 26 -1.22 11.46 -6.65
C VAL A 26 -0.97 12.01 -8.05
N PHE A 27 -2.07 12.40 -8.69
CA PHE A 27 -2.15 12.95 -10.04
C PHE A 27 -2.82 14.31 -10.01
N HIS A 28 -2.63 15.09 -11.08
CA HIS A 28 -3.19 16.43 -11.18
C HIS A 28 -4.72 16.43 -11.40
N SER A 29 -5.27 15.34 -11.93
CA SER A 29 -6.70 15.19 -12.19
C SER A 29 -7.14 13.72 -12.14
N ASP A 30 -8.43 13.51 -11.96
CA ASP A 30 -9.02 12.16 -11.95
C ASP A 30 -8.86 11.44 -13.29
N ALA A 31 -9.01 12.17 -14.40
CA ALA A 31 -8.78 11.62 -15.75
C ALA A 31 -7.33 11.14 -15.94
N GLN A 32 -6.34 11.88 -15.41
CA GLN A 32 -4.95 11.42 -15.44
C GLN A 32 -4.73 10.21 -14.55
N ALA A 33 -5.33 10.18 -13.37
CA ALA A 33 -5.24 9.02 -12.49
C ALA A 33 -5.82 7.76 -13.15
N GLN A 34 -7.00 7.86 -13.76
CA GLN A 34 -7.64 6.75 -14.46
C GLN A 34 -6.75 6.22 -15.60
N ALA A 35 -6.28 7.12 -16.47
CA ALA A 35 -5.41 6.76 -17.59
C ALA A 35 -4.09 6.13 -17.13
N ALA A 36 -3.50 6.64 -16.03
CA ALA A 36 -2.27 6.11 -15.47
C ALA A 36 -2.46 4.72 -14.85
N VAL A 37 -3.58 4.47 -14.18
CA VAL A 37 -3.92 3.15 -13.63
C VAL A 37 -4.08 2.12 -14.75
N GLU A 38 -4.79 2.48 -15.83
CA GLU A 38 -4.93 1.62 -17.01
C GLU A 38 -3.59 1.37 -17.70
N ALA A 39 -2.79 2.41 -17.94
CA ALA A 39 -1.48 2.30 -18.59
C ALA A 39 -0.46 1.50 -17.76
N ALA A 40 -0.51 1.61 -16.43
CA ALA A 40 0.38 0.88 -15.52
C ALA A 40 -0.08 -0.58 -15.28
N GLY A 41 -1.30 -0.93 -15.70
CA GLY A 41 -1.94 -2.21 -15.41
C GLY A 41 -2.21 -2.41 -13.92
N ALA A 42 -2.49 -1.32 -13.19
CA ALA A 42 -2.59 -1.34 -11.74
C ALA A 42 -3.99 -1.75 -11.27
N GLU A 43 -4.08 -2.55 -10.21
CA GLU A 43 -5.36 -2.85 -9.57
C GLU A 43 -5.70 -1.76 -8.54
N MET A 44 -6.76 -1.00 -8.79
CA MET A 44 -7.23 0.05 -7.89
C MET A 44 -8.04 -0.53 -6.72
N ILE A 45 -7.59 -0.24 -5.49
CA ILE A 45 -8.29 -0.60 -4.26
C ILE A 45 -9.39 0.43 -3.97
N ARG A 46 -9.05 1.73 -4.05
CA ARG A 46 -9.99 2.84 -3.82
C ARG A 46 -9.48 4.15 -4.40
N ASN A 47 -10.40 5.07 -4.63
CA ASN A 47 -10.13 6.47 -4.98
C ASN A 47 -10.72 7.36 -3.88
N PRO A 48 -9.95 7.75 -2.84
CA PRO A 48 -10.47 8.56 -1.74
C PRO A 48 -10.76 10.01 -2.12
N SER A 49 -10.15 10.54 -3.18
CA SER A 49 -10.22 11.95 -3.56
C SER A 49 -9.77 12.12 -5.01
N PRO A 50 -10.33 13.07 -5.77
CA PRO A 50 -9.99 13.26 -7.18
C PRO A 50 -8.48 13.34 -7.42
N GLY A 51 -7.96 12.48 -8.30
CA GLY A 51 -6.53 12.40 -8.60
C GLY A 51 -5.69 11.63 -7.58
N VAL A 52 -6.26 11.08 -6.50
CA VAL A 52 -5.54 10.25 -5.52
C VAL A 52 -6.05 8.82 -5.63
N VAL A 53 -5.18 7.86 -5.93
CA VAL A 53 -5.56 6.45 -6.08
C VAL A 53 -4.75 5.58 -5.14
N PHE A 54 -5.44 4.62 -4.54
CA PHE A 54 -4.84 3.56 -3.72
C PHE A 54 -4.83 2.30 -4.58
N LEU A 55 -3.66 1.70 -4.73
CA LEU A 55 -3.39 0.63 -5.67
C LEU A 55 -2.82 -0.56 -4.91
N ARG A 56 -3.11 -1.76 -5.41
CA ARG A 56 -2.43 -2.95 -4.92
C ARG A 56 -0.92 -2.83 -5.18
N PRO A 57 -0.09 -3.15 -4.19
CA PRO A 57 1.35 -3.10 -4.36
C PRO A 57 1.79 -4.20 -5.33
N GLU A 58 2.49 -3.80 -6.39
CA GLU A 58 3.10 -4.71 -7.35
C GLU A 58 4.55 -4.29 -7.69
N PRO A 59 5.44 -5.25 -7.99
CA PRO A 59 6.82 -4.97 -8.36
C PRO A 59 6.92 -4.01 -9.56
N GLY A 60 7.64 -2.90 -9.36
CA GLY A 60 7.85 -1.90 -10.41
C GLY A 60 6.64 -1.01 -10.72
N LEU A 61 5.52 -1.17 -10.01
CA LEU A 61 4.33 -0.34 -10.21
C LEU A 61 4.62 1.15 -9.96
N ALA A 62 5.38 1.47 -8.91
CA ALA A 62 5.74 2.87 -8.63
C ALA A 62 6.49 3.53 -9.80
N ALA A 63 7.43 2.82 -10.43
CA ALA A 63 8.15 3.34 -11.60
C ALA A 63 7.21 3.55 -12.80
N ARG A 64 6.25 2.64 -13.04
CA ARG A 64 5.25 2.78 -14.10
C ARG A 64 4.32 3.97 -13.84
N LEU A 65 3.91 4.20 -12.60
CA LEU A 65 3.07 5.33 -12.21
C LEU A 65 3.81 6.65 -12.42
N TYR A 66 5.08 6.74 -12.04
CA TYR A 66 5.91 7.91 -12.36
C TYR A 66 6.05 8.13 -13.87
N ALA A 67 6.29 7.08 -14.65
CA ALA A 67 6.33 7.17 -16.11
C ALA A 67 4.98 7.59 -16.72
N ALA A 68 3.88 7.25 -16.06
CA ALA A 68 2.51 7.64 -16.43
C ALA A 68 2.10 9.03 -15.93
N GLY A 69 3.01 9.79 -15.30
CA GLY A 69 2.77 11.17 -14.89
C GLY A 69 2.30 11.36 -13.45
N ALA A 70 2.46 10.35 -12.58
CA ALA A 70 2.24 10.53 -11.14
C ALA A 70 3.23 11.56 -10.59
N GLY A 71 2.73 12.56 -9.85
CA GLY A 71 3.57 13.54 -9.19
C GLY A 71 4.20 12.99 -7.91
N VAL A 72 3.47 12.13 -7.20
CA VAL A 72 3.91 11.49 -5.96
C VAL A 72 3.45 10.04 -5.96
N VAL A 73 4.33 9.14 -5.55
CA VAL A 73 4.01 7.74 -5.28
C VAL A 73 4.58 7.36 -3.91
N VAL A 74 3.75 6.79 -3.05
CA VAL A 74 4.10 6.31 -1.71
C VAL A 74 3.76 4.82 -1.62
N SER A 75 4.67 4.01 -1.11
CA SER A 75 4.53 2.55 -0.98
C SER A 75 4.81 2.11 0.44
#